data_AF-A0A2U9IUJ2-F1
#
_entry.id   AF-A0A2U9IUJ2-F1
#
_cell.length_a   1.000
_cell.length_b   1.000
_cell.length_c   1.000
_cell.angle_alpha   90.00
_cell.angle_beta   90.00
_cell.angle_gamma   90.00
#
_symmetry.space_group_name_H-M   'P 1'
#
loop_
_entity.id
_entity.type
_entity.pdbx_description
1 polymer ?
#
loop_
_entity_poly.entity_id
_entity_poly.type
_entity_poly.pdbx_seq_one_letter_code
_entity_poly.pdbx_strand_id
1 'polypeptide(L)'
;MGFSSFVEKIDRFCDYPQPWETRKDYVPLGEFGVEPDKRPISEMISSSIINVDKPPGPTSHEVAFWVKTMFGLPRVGHGGTLEPLWAGQSQGYGCTPNRSR
;
A
#
# COMPACT_ATOMS: atom_id res chain seq x y z
N MET A 1 -17.92 -4.11 21.19
CA MET A 1 -17.83 -3.59 19.81
C MET A 1 -16.73 -4.38 19.13
N GLY A 2 -17.01 -5.03 18.00
CA GLY A 2 -15.96 -5.71 17.23
C GLY A 2 -14.99 -4.69 16.63
N PHE A 3 -13.78 -5.13 16.29
CA PHE A 3 -12.86 -4.33 15.49
C PHE A 3 -13.52 -3.99 14.14
N SER A 4 -13.03 -2.94 13.45
CA SER A 4 -13.56 -2.64 12.13
C SER A 4 -13.34 -3.85 11.20
N SER A 5 -14.34 -4.18 10.39
CA SER A 5 -14.26 -5.30 9.43
C SER A 5 -13.06 -5.21 8.49
N PHE A 6 -12.50 -4.01 8.32
CA PHE A 6 -11.28 -3.74 7.59
C PHE A 6 -10.03 -4.34 8.27
N VAL A 7 -9.86 -4.16 9.58
CA VAL A 7 -8.69 -4.67 10.32
C VAL A 7 -8.71 -6.20 10.32
N GLU A 8 -9.86 -6.82 10.54
CA GLU A 8 -10.01 -8.28 10.51
C GLU A 8 -9.63 -8.89 9.14
N LYS A 9 -9.91 -8.18 8.03
CA LYS A 9 -9.49 -8.61 6.70
C LYS A 9 -7.97 -8.55 6.54
N ILE A 10 -7.32 -7.52 7.09
CA ILE A 10 -5.86 -7.39 7.07
C ILE A 10 -5.23 -8.51 7.89
N ASP A 11 -5.72 -8.74 9.10
CA ASP A 11 -5.17 -9.80 9.98
C ASP A 11 -5.27 -11.16 9.30
N ARG A 12 -6.41 -11.46 8.66
CA ARG A 12 -6.59 -12.69 7.88
C ARG A 12 -5.65 -12.77 6.69
N PHE A 13 -5.46 -11.67 5.96
CA PHE A 13 -4.56 -11.63 4.81
C PHE A 13 -3.10 -11.86 5.23
N CYS A 14 -2.70 -11.31 6.37
CA CYS A 14 -1.35 -11.40 6.92
C CYS A 14 -1.12 -12.66 7.78
N ASP A 15 -2.13 -13.52 7.96
CA ASP A 15 -2.15 -14.64 8.91
C ASP A 15 -1.69 -14.21 10.32
N TYR A 16 -2.16 -13.05 10.78
CA TYR A 16 -1.77 -12.48 12.07
C TYR A 16 -2.52 -13.21 13.21
N PRO A 17 -1.82 -13.97 14.08
CA PRO A 17 -2.49 -14.87 15.01
C PRO A 17 -2.80 -14.23 16.36
N GLN A 18 -2.29 -13.03 16.62
CA GLN A 18 -2.39 -12.41 17.95
C GLN A 18 -3.70 -11.62 18.08
N PRO A 19 -4.41 -11.78 19.20
CA PRO A 19 -5.62 -11.00 19.44
C PRO A 19 -5.27 -9.54 19.75
N TRP A 20 -6.11 -8.63 19.28
CA TRP A 20 -5.99 -7.22 19.65
C TRP A 20 -6.47 -6.98 21.08
N GLU A 21 -5.63 -6.32 21.88
CA GLU A 21 -6.03 -5.80 23.20
C GLU A 21 -6.57 -4.38 23.07
N THR A 22 -7.86 -4.18 23.34
CA THR A 22 -8.46 -2.84 23.35
C THR A 22 -8.13 -2.15 24.66
N ARG A 23 -7.22 -1.16 24.61
CA ARG A 23 -6.86 -0.37 25.80
C ARG A 23 -7.89 0.70 26.15
N LYS A 24 -8.62 1.20 25.15
CA LYS A 24 -9.61 2.26 25.30
C LYS A 24 -10.63 2.17 24.17
N ASP A 25 -11.90 2.27 24.51
CA ASP A 25 -12.97 2.32 23.51
C ASP A 25 -12.92 3.64 22.72
N TYR A 26 -13.23 3.53 21.43
CA TYR A 26 -13.38 4.68 20.55
C TYR A 26 -14.78 5.28 20.74
N VAL A 27 -14.83 6.52 21.22
CA VAL A 27 -16.06 7.31 21.29
C VAL A 27 -15.90 8.48 20.32
N PRO A 28 -16.58 8.46 19.16
CA PRO A 28 -16.51 9.56 18.21
C PRO A 28 -17.15 10.82 18.79
N LEU A 29 -16.52 11.97 18.57
CA LEU A 29 -17.04 13.29 18.94
C LEU A 29 -18.15 13.79 18.00
N GLY A 30 -18.49 13.01 16.96
CA GLY A 30 -19.47 13.32 15.93
C GLY A 30 -19.29 12.42 14.70
N GLU A 31 -20.02 12.72 13.61
CA GLU A 31 -19.91 11.99 12.34
C GLU A 31 -18.75 12.52 11.50
N PHE A 32 -17.53 12.02 11.79
CA PHE A 32 -16.31 12.41 11.08
C PHE A 32 -15.67 11.21 10.38
N GLY A 33 -15.25 11.43 9.13
CA GLY A 33 -14.57 10.43 8.32
C GLY A 33 -15.49 9.34 7.78
N VAL A 34 -14.92 8.43 6.99
CA VAL A 34 -15.62 7.30 6.38
C VAL A 34 -14.75 6.05 6.54
N GLU A 35 -15.40 4.91 6.84
CA GLU A 35 -14.71 3.62 6.91
C GLU A 35 -13.97 3.34 5.59
N PRO A 36 -12.76 2.73 5.63
CA PRO A 36 -11.94 2.54 4.43
C PRO A 36 -12.69 1.90 3.25
N ASP A 37 -13.48 0.86 3.52
CA ASP A 37 -14.24 0.11 2.50
C ASP A 37 -15.47 0.87 1.96
N LYS A 38 -15.85 2.00 2.59
CA LYS A 38 -17.04 2.79 2.24
C LYS A 38 -16.68 4.16 1.66
N ARG A 39 -15.39 4.47 1.48
CA ARG A 39 -14.95 5.76 0.96
C ARG A 39 -15.48 5.99 -0.46
N PRO A 40 -15.91 7.22 -0.80
CA PRO A 40 -16.16 7.58 -2.19
C PRO A 40 -14.92 7.31 -3.06
N ILE A 41 -15.12 6.91 -4.31
CA ILE A 41 -14.03 6.54 -5.24
C ILE A 41 -12.97 7.65 -5.35
N SER A 42 -13.40 8.91 -5.40
CA SER A 42 -12.49 10.07 -5.46
C SER A 42 -11.54 10.13 -4.26
N GLU A 43 -12.08 9.97 -3.05
CA GLU A 43 -11.29 9.93 -1.83
C GLU A 43 -10.40 8.68 -1.76
N MET A 44 -10.93 7.53 -2.18
CA MET A 44 -10.18 6.28 -2.22
C MET A 44 -8.95 6.40 -3.11
N ILE A 45 -9.09 6.91 -4.33
CA ILE A 45 -7.94 7.12 -5.24
C ILE A 45 -6.95 8.10 -4.62
N SER A 46 -7.41 9.24 -4.10
CA SER A 46 -6.54 10.28 -3.54
C SER A 46 -5.76 9.86 -2.28
N SER A 47 -6.22 8.82 -1.58
CA SER A 47 -5.65 8.33 -0.32
C SER A 47 -5.19 6.86 -0.38
N SER A 48 -5.02 6.30 -1.59
CA SER A 48 -4.68 4.89 -1.79
C SER A 48 -3.17 4.63 -1.84
N ILE A 49 -2.83 3.35 -1.60
CA ILE A 49 -1.55 2.75 -1.95
C ILE A 49 -1.81 1.78 -3.09
N ILE A 50 -1.04 1.87 -4.17
CA ILE A 50 -1.16 0.99 -5.34
C ILE A 50 0.06 0.10 -5.40
N ASN A 51 -0.15 -1.22 -5.35
CA ASN A 51 0.90 -2.19 -5.59
C ASN A 51 1.13 -2.32 -7.11
N VAL A 52 2.10 -1.59 -7.64
CA VAL A 52 2.42 -1.57 -9.06
C VAL A 52 3.50 -2.59 -9.37
N ASP A 53 3.20 -3.52 -10.27
CA ASP A 53 4.22 -4.35 -10.90
C ASP A 53 4.98 -3.52 -11.95
N LYS A 54 6.15 -3.00 -11.57
CA LYS A 54 6.91 -2.05 -12.39
C LYS A 54 7.53 -2.79 -13.59
N PRO A 55 7.21 -2.41 -14.85
CA PRO A 55 7.81 -3.08 -16.00
C PRO A 55 9.33 -2.80 -16.10
N PRO A 56 10.08 -3.67 -16.81
CA PRO A 56 11.43 -3.37 -17.25
C PRO A 56 11.42 -2.19 -18.24
N GLY A 57 12.43 -1.33 -18.17
CA GLY A 57 12.60 -0.16 -19.04
C GLY A 57 12.51 1.16 -18.27
N PRO A 58 11.31 1.58 -17.79
CA PRO A 58 11.14 2.87 -17.16
C PRO A 58 11.72 2.92 -15.74
N THR A 59 12.11 4.13 -15.33
CA THR A 59 12.47 4.46 -13.96
C THR A 59 11.25 4.42 -13.04
N SER A 60 11.50 4.28 -11.74
CA SER A 60 10.42 4.33 -10.73
C SER A 60 9.69 5.67 -10.72
N HIS A 61 10.40 6.77 -11.02
CA HIS A 61 9.82 8.11 -11.13
C HIS A 61 8.87 8.23 -12.34
N GLU A 62 9.25 7.67 -13.49
CA GLU A 62 8.39 7.67 -14.69
C GLU A 62 7.11 6.88 -14.46
N VAL A 63 7.20 5.68 -13.86
CA VAL A 63 6.02 4.87 -13.54
C VAL A 63 5.11 5.59 -12.55
N ALA A 64 5.67 6.22 -11.50
CA ALA A 64 4.88 7.04 -10.59
C ALA A 64 4.21 8.21 -11.32
N PHE A 65 4.92 8.88 -12.23
CA PHE A 65 4.37 9.98 -13.03
C PHE A 65 3.22 9.52 -13.94
N TRP A 66 3.31 8.32 -14.53
CA TRP A 66 2.21 7.75 -15.31
C TRP A 66 0.97 7.54 -14.46
N VAL A 67 1.11 6.95 -13.26
CA VAL A 67 -0.01 6.79 -12.32
C VAL A 67 -0.62 8.14 -11.96
N LYS A 68 0.22 9.15 -11.67
CA LYS A 68 -0.24 10.51 -11.39
C LYS A 68 -1.10 11.07 -12.52
N THR A 69 -0.62 10.97 -13.76
CA THR A 69 -1.30 11.51 -14.94
C THR A 69 -2.58 10.74 -15.27
N MET A 70 -2.58 9.40 -15.17
CA MET A 70 -3.76 8.56 -15.41
C MET A 70 -4.93 8.91 -14.50
N PHE A 71 -4.66 9.20 -13.23
CA PHE A 71 -5.68 9.53 -12.23
C PHE A 71 -5.87 11.03 -11.99
N GLY A 72 -5.18 11.90 -12.74
CA GLY A 72 -5.28 13.37 -12.58
C GLY A 72 -4.87 13.86 -11.18
N LEU A 73 -3.90 13.19 -10.54
CA LEU A 73 -3.56 13.44 -9.15
C LEU A 73 -2.62 14.64 -8.98
N PRO A 74 -2.76 15.44 -7.91
CA PRO A 74 -1.87 16.56 -7.64
C PRO A 74 -0.47 16.10 -7.22
N ARG A 75 -0.38 14.96 -6.53
CA ARG A 75 0.86 14.40 -5.97
C ARG A 75 0.82 12.87 -5.98
N VAL A 76 1.99 12.26 -6.16
CA VAL A 76 2.25 10.83 -6.01
C VAL A 76 3.65 10.65 -5.40
N GLY A 77 3.89 9.51 -4.76
CA GLY A 77 5.22 9.07 -4.33
C GLY A 77 5.38 7.56 -4.53
N HIS A 78 6.63 7.07 -4.54
CA HIS A 78 6.93 5.63 -4.60
C HIS A 78 7.74 5.22 -3.36
N GLY A 79 7.55 3.98 -2.89
CA GLY A 79 8.13 3.48 -1.62
C GLY A 79 9.63 3.19 -1.65
N GLY A 80 10.26 3.24 -2.82
CA GLY A 80 11.69 3.00 -3.04
C GLY A 80 12.01 2.93 -4.53
N THR A 81 13.27 3.17 -4.91
CA THR A 81 13.68 3.14 -6.32
C THR A 81 14.06 1.71 -6.70
N LEU A 82 13.31 1.15 -7.65
CA LEU A 82 13.72 -0.04 -8.38
C LEU A 82 14.54 0.35 -9.61
N GLU A 83 15.66 -0.33 -9.82
CA GLU A 83 16.55 -0.09 -10.97
C GLU A 83 15.83 -0.36 -12.30
N PRO A 84 16.00 0.51 -13.32
CA PRO A 84 15.57 0.22 -14.68
C PRO A 84 16.33 -1.00 -15.21
N LEU A 85 15.59 -2.02 -15.63
CA LEU A 85 16.16 -3.18 -16.30
C LEU A 85 15.76 -3.21 -17.76
N TRP A 86 16.64 -3.66 -18.64
CA TRP A 86 16.31 -3.93 -20.04
C TRP A 86 15.90 -5.38 -20.26
N ALA A 87 15.30 -5.66 -21.42
CA ALA A 87 14.85 -7.01 -21.78
C ALA A 87 15.99 -8.04 -21.65
N GLY A 88 15.72 -9.11 -20.90
CA GLY A 88 16.70 -10.17 -20.63
C GLY A 88 17.52 -10.00 -19.34
N GLN A 89 17.40 -8.87 -18.64
CA GLN A 89 17.97 -8.71 -17.31
C GLN A 89 16.97 -9.18 -16.25
N SER A 90 17.39 -10.08 -15.35
CA SER A 90 16.63 -10.43 -14.15
C SER A 90 16.99 -9.46 -13.03
N GLN A 91 16.02 -8.91 -12.31
CA GLN A 91 16.33 -8.28 -11.02
C GLN A 91 16.84 -9.40 -10.13
N GLY A 92 18.10 -9.33 -9.72
CA GLY A 92 18.56 -10.18 -8.63
C GLY A 92 17.66 -9.85 -7.44
N TYR A 93 16.79 -10.77 -7.06
CA TYR A 93 16.07 -10.73 -5.78
C TYR A 93 17.11 -10.91 -4.66
N GLY A 94 17.96 -9.91 -4.49
CA GLY A 94 19.12 -9.91 -3.63
C GLY A 94 18.78 -9.42 -2.23
N CYS A 95 17.71 -9.93 -1.63
CA CYS A 95 17.77 -10.18 -0.20
C CYS A 95 18.51 -11.51 -0.05
N THR A 96 19.84 -11.48 -0.05
CA THR A 96 20.59 -12.62 0.50
C THR A 96 20.14 -12.74 1.95
N PRO A 97 19.50 -13.85 2.37
CA PRO A 97 19.32 -14.09 3.78
C PRO A 97 20.74 -14.10 4.35
N ASN A 98 20.99 -13.26 5.34
CA ASN A 98 22.23 -13.29 6.08
C ASN A 98 22.39 -14.72 6.66
N ARG A 99 23.04 -15.62 5.92
CA ARG A 99 23.56 -16.87 6.48
C ARG A 99 24.71 -16.43 7.37
N SER A 100 24.37 -16.24 8.64
CA SER A 100 25.31 -16.19 9.75
C SER A 100 26.42 -17.20 9.50
N ARG A 101 27.66 -16.70 9.43
CA ARG A 101 28.82 -17.50 9.81
C ARG A 101 28.73 -17.84 11.29
#